data_AF-A0A3E1Q9J9-F1
#
_entry.id   AF-A0A3E1Q9J9-F1
#
_cell.length_a   1.000
_cell.length_b   1.000
_cell.length_c   1.000
_cell.angle_alpha   90.00
_cell.angle_beta   90.00
_cell.angle_gamma   90.00
#
_symmetry.space_group_name_H-M   'P 1'
#
loop_
_entity.id
_entity.type
_entity.pdbx_description
1 polymer ?
#
loop_
_entity_poly.entity_id
_entity_poly.type
_entity_poly.pdbx_seq_one_letter_code
_entity_poly.pdbx_strand_id
1 'polypeptide(L)'
;MKYLHLIFYLVLLQSCTTIYNVVPAVPSNPEDFIQLEDNITTHPRYINDDHIRVIYQENYNDQDGKLEYNIYNQKQVIVQNNITQSVAVKYGTNKLSIPLNNLSSGIYTLEVINEKGVKKYLTFLKSV
;
A
#
# COMPACT_ATOMS: atom_id res chain seq x y z
N MET A 1 8.67 33.36 67.33
CA MET A 1 9.44 33.71 66.12
C MET A 1 9.83 32.43 65.38
N LYS A 2 9.47 32.36 64.10
CA LYS A 2 10.03 31.55 62.99
C LYS A 2 9.94 30.02 63.07
N TYR A 3 8.87 29.49 62.47
CA TYR A 3 8.86 28.19 61.80
C TYR A 3 9.71 28.28 60.52
N LEU A 4 10.62 27.32 60.30
CA LEU A 4 11.33 27.17 59.02
C LEU A 4 11.01 25.78 58.48
N HIS A 5 9.99 25.70 57.62
CA HIS A 5 9.74 24.54 56.77
C HIS A 5 10.68 24.63 55.57
N LEU A 6 11.57 23.65 55.41
CA LEU A 6 12.38 23.48 54.21
C LEU A 6 11.72 22.39 53.36
N ILE A 7 10.97 22.78 52.33
CA ILE A 7 10.31 21.86 51.40
C ILE A 7 11.23 21.64 50.18
N PHE A 8 11.48 20.37 49.91
CA PHE A 8 12.14 19.77 48.75
C PHE A 8 11.61 20.29 47.40
N TYR A 9 12.51 20.54 46.44
CA TYR A 9 12.19 20.38 45.02
C TYR A 9 13.40 19.80 44.28
N LEU A 10 13.36 18.49 44.03
CA LEU A 10 14.22 17.80 43.08
C LEU A 10 13.50 17.80 41.73
N VAL A 11 13.94 18.64 40.80
CA VAL A 11 13.41 18.66 39.43
C VAL A 11 14.28 17.73 38.58
N LEU A 12 13.81 16.51 38.35
CA LEU A 12 14.37 15.60 37.35
C LEU A 12 13.79 15.97 35.98
N LEU A 13 14.58 16.66 35.16
CA LEU A 13 14.29 16.83 33.73
C LEU A 13 14.64 15.54 33.00
N GLN A 14 13.65 14.69 32.74
CA GLN A 14 13.77 13.61 31.76
C GLN A 14 13.59 14.18 30.36
N SER A 15 14.66 14.25 29.59
CA SER A 15 14.58 14.47 28.15
C SER A 15 14.10 13.19 27.48
N CYS A 16 12.83 13.18 27.05
CA CYS A 16 12.30 12.16 26.16
C CYS A 16 12.86 12.41 24.76
N THR A 17 13.80 11.57 24.31
CA THR A 17 14.27 11.56 22.94
C THR A 17 13.33 10.73 22.08
N THR A 18 12.44 11.40 21.36
CA THR A 18 11.64 10.77 20.30
C THR A 18 12.56 10.51 19.10
N ILE A 19 12.94 9.24 18.90
CA ILE A 19 13.61 8.81 17.67
C ILE A 19 12.54 8.74 16.58
N TYR A 20 12.46 9.76 15.74
CA TYR A 20 11.71 9.68 14.49
C TYR A 20 12.51 8.83 13.52
N ASN A 21 12.12 7.57 13.33
CA ASN A 21 12.53 6.80 12.17
C ASN A 21 11.89 7.45 10.94
N VAL A 22 12.59 8.41 10.35
CA VAL A 22 12.23 8.94 9.03
C VAL A 22 12.59 7.84 8.03
N VAL A 23 11.61 6.97 7.73
CA VAL A 23 11.69 6.19 6.49
C VAL A 23 11.58 7.22 5.38
N PRO A 24 12.61 7.43 4.54
CA PRO A 24 12.47 8.35 3.43
C PRO A 24 11.36 7.82 2.53
N ALA A 25 10.23 8.53 2.50
CA ALA A 25 9.24 8.35 1.46
C ALA A 25 9.96 8.67 0.15
N VAL A 26 10.33 7.63 -0.61
CA VAL A 26 10.71 7.84 -2.01
C VAL A 26 9.42 8.31 -2.68
N PRO A 27 9.32 9.57 -3.14
CA PRO A 27 8.17 9.97 -3.91
C PRO A 27 8.20 9.14 -5.18
N SER A 28 7.30 8.15 -5.29
CA SER A 28 7.03 7.51 -6.56
C SER A 28 6.60 8.61 -7.51
N ASN A 29 7.31 8.78 -8.63
CA ASN A 29 6.80 9.63 -9.69
C ASN A 29 5.39 9.11 -10.00
N PRO A 30 4.34 9.96 -10.07
CA PRO A 30 3.00 9.50 -10.38
C PRO A 30 2.93 8.68 -11.68
N GLU A 31 3.90 8.79 -12.59
CA GLU A 31 3.99 7.95 -13.80
C GLU A 31 4.69 6.59 -13.61
N ASP A 32 5.26 6.30 -12.43
CA ASP A 32 5.98 5.06 -12.20
C ASP A 32 5.02 3.88 -12.05
N PHE A 33 5.19 2.89 -12.92
CA PHE A 33 4.50 1.62 -12.78
C PHE A 33 5.23 0.74 -11.77
N ILE A 34 4.48 0.16 -10.85
CA ILE A 34 5.01 -0.73 -9.81
C ILE A 34 4.87 -2.18 -10.27
N GLN A 35 5.96 -2.92 -10.28
CA GLN A 35 5.93 -4.36 -10.58
C GLN A 35 5.14 -5.10 -9.50
N LEU A 36 4.16 -5.92 -9.90
CA LEU A 36 3.48 -6.83 -8.98
C LEU A 36 4.39 -8.03 -8.63
N GLU A 37 4.27 -8.50 -7.39
CA GLU A 37 5.12 -9.53 -6.80
C GLU A 37 4.36 -10.85 -6.61
N ASP A 38 5.08 -11.98 -6.51
CA ASP A 38 4.48 -13.31 -6.28
C ASP A 38 3.94 -13.50 -4.85
N ASN A 39 4.38 -12.67 -3.91
CA ASN A 39 4.04 -12.77 -2.50
C ASN A 39 3.61 -11.40 -1.96
N ILE A 40 2.78 -11.42 -0.91
CA ILE A 40 2.43 -10.20 -0.18
C ILE A 40 3.69 -9.62 0.47
N THR A 41 3.94 -8.33 0.25
CA THR A 41 5.08 -7.63 0.83
C THR A 41 4.72 -6.92 2.12
N THR A 42 5.71 -6.78 3.01
CA THR A 42 5.58 -6.05 4.28
C THR A 42 5.85 -4.56 4.14
N HIS A 43 6.43 -4.12 3.02
CA HIS A 43 6.82 -2.72 2.79
C HIS A 43 5.84 -2.04 1.82
N PRO A 44 4.88 -1.24 2.34
CA PRO A 44 3.90 -0.58 1.49
C PRO A 44 4.57 0.41 0.53
N ARG A 45 4.11 0.43 -0.72
CA ARG A 45 4.41 1.52 -1.66
C ARG A 45 3.47 2.70 -1.42
N TYR A 46 3.99 3.91 -1.43
CA TYR A 46 3.19 5.13 -1.24
C TYR A 46 2.45 5.49 -2.51
N ILE A 47 1.14 5.72 -2.44
CA ILE A 47 0.28 6.12 -3.56
C ILE A 47 -0.51 7.36 -3.17
N ASN A 48 -0.27 8.46 -3.89
CA ASN A 48 -0.92 9.76 -3.67
C ASN A 48 -1.88 10.13 -4.81
N ASP A 49 -2.21 9.18 -5.68
CA ASP A 49 -3.13 9.34 -6.82
C ASP A 49 -4.40 8.51 -6.56
N ASP A 50 -5.43 8.76 -7.34
CA ASP A 50 -6.66 7.97 -7.37
C ASP A 50 -6.51 6.69 -8.20
N HIS A 51 -5.33 6.46 -8.76
CA HIS A 51 -5.01 5.23 -9.47
C HIS A 51 -3.68 4.66 -8.98
N ILE A 52 -3.60 3.33 -8.96
CA ILE A 52 -2.33 2.62 -8.85
C ILE A 52 -1.93 2.08 -10.22
N ARG A 53 -0.75 2.48 -10.68
CA ARG A 53 -0.18 2.04 -11.97
C ARG A 53 0.74 0.86 -11.70
N VAL A 54 0.46 -0.31 -12.28
CA VAL A 54 1.21 -1.54 -12.02
C VAL A 54 1.65 -2.25 -13.30
N ILE A 55 2.82 -2.87 -13.25
CA ILE A 55 3.25 -3.84 -14.26
C ILE A 55 2.84 -5.24 -13.81
N TYR A 56 2.08 -5.92 -14.66
CA TYR A 56 1.72 -7.31 -14.54
C TYR A 56 2.42 -8.12 -15.63
N GLN A 57 3.19 -9.11 -15.24
CA GLN A 57 3.86 -10.03 -16.16
C GLN A 57 3.00 -11.28 -16.31
N GLU A 58 2.37 -11.43 -17.48
CA GLU A 58 1.61 -12.62 -17.87
C GLU A 58 2.54 -13.64 -18.50
N ASN A 59 2.59 -14.83 -17.90
CA ASN A 59 3.46 -15.93 -18.32
C ASN A 59 2.70 -17.02 -19.08
N TYR A 60 1.39 -16.87 -19.24
CA TYR A 60 0.52 -17.82 -19.91
C TYR A 60 -0.17 -17.16 -21.12
N ASN A 61 -0.51 -17.97 -22.12
CA ASN A 61 -1.32 -17.47 -23.23
C ASN A 61 -2.78 -17.37 -22.78
N ASP A 62 -3.12 -16.20 -22.22
CA ASP A 62 -4.47 -15.86 -21.75
C ASP A 62 -5.50 -16.00 -22.88
N GLN A 63 -6.60 -16.73 -22.62
CA GLN A 63 -7.65 -16.99 -23.60
C GLN A 63 -8.85 -16.05 -23.46
N ASP A 64 -9.08 -15.49 -22.28
CA ASP A 64 -10.21 -14.59 -22.03
C ASP A 64 -9.82 -13.11 -21.97
N GLY A 65 -8.53 -12.83 -21.78
CA GLY A 65 -7.98 -11.47 -21.77
C GLY A 65 -8.32 -10.72 -20.49
N LYS A 66 -8.71 -11.40 -19.40
CA LYS A 66 -9.27 -10.80 -18.19
C LYS A 66 -8.41 -11.07 -16.96
N LEU A 67 -8.51 -10.15 -16.01
CA LEU A 67 -7.99 -10.30 -14.67
C LEU A 67 -9.10 -10.05 -13.66
N GLU A 68 -9.06 -10.78 -12.56
CA GLU A 68 -9.80 -10.47 -11.34
C GLU A 68 -8.92 -9.62 -10.42
N TYR A 69 -9.53 -8.64 -9.76
CA TYR A 69 -8.85 -7.73 -8.84
C TYR A 69 -9.58 -7.70 -7.50
N ASN A 70 -8.84 -7.91 -6.43
CA ASN A 70 -9.30 -7.78 -5.05
C ASN A 70 -8.40 -6.80 -4.29
N ILE A 71 -9.00 -5.92 -3.50
CA ILE A 71 -8.28 -5.03 -2.59
C ILE A 71 -8.73 -5.33 -1.17
N TYR A 72 -7.76 -5.65 -0.32
CA TYR A 72 -7.95 -5.97 1.09
C TYR A 72 -7.46 -4.82 1.96
N ASN A 73 -8.16 -4.56 3.06
CA ASN A 73 -7.63 -3.71 4.14
C ASN A 73 -6.68 -4.50 5.05
N GLN A 74 -6.08 -3.84 6.05
CA GLN A 74 -5.17 -4.48 7.01
C GLN A 74 -5.79 -5.63 7.82
N LYS A 75 -7.12 -5.70 7.91
CA LYS A 75 -7.86 -6.78 8.58
C LYS A 75 -8.15 -7.96 7.64
N GLN A 76 -7.57 -7.97 6.44
CA GLN A 76 -7.80 -8.98 5.39
C GLN A 76 -9.27 -9.07 4.94
N VAL A 77 -9.99 -7.95 5.03
CA VAL A 77 -11.36 -7.84 4.51
C VAL A 77 -11.31 -7.19 3.14
N ILE A 78 -11.99 -7.80 2.16
CA ILE A 78 -12.17 -7.23 0.82
C ILE A 78 -12.96 -5.92 0.95
N VAL A 79 -12.34 -4.82 0.56
CA VAL A 79 -12.96 -3.47 0.54
C VAL A 79 -13.31 -3.02 -0.87
N GLN A 80 -12.72 -3.63 -1.89
CA GLN A 80 -13.04 -3.40 -3.30
C GLN A 80 -12.72 -4.65 -4.11
N ASN A 81 -13.63 -5.07 -4.98
CA ASN A 81 -13.45 -6.19 -5.90
C ASN A 81 -14.21 -5.93 -7.22
N ASN A 82 -14.20 -6.89 -8.14
CA ASN A 82 -14.89 -6.79 -9.43
C ASN A 82 -14.51 -5.52 -10.21
N ILE A 83 -13.27 -5.07 -10.04
CA ILE A 83 -12.78 -3.86 -10.69
C ILE A 83 -12.76 -4.15 -12.18
N THR A 84 -13.71 -3.56 -12.90
CA THR A 84 -13.87 -3.82 -14.33
C THR A 84 -12.91 -2.92 -15.09
N GLN A 85 -11.76 -3.47 -15.48
CA GLN A 85 -10.87 -2.84 -16.46
C GLN A 85 -11.09 -3.50 -17.83
N SER A 86 -11.40 -2.68 -18.84
CA SER A 86 -11.37 -3.13 -20.24
C SER A 86 -9.93 -3.10 -20.77
N VAL A 87 -9.04 -3.88 -20.16
CA VAL A 87 -7.69 -4.09 -20.68
C VAL A 87 -7.60 -5.54 -21.10
N ALA A 88 -7.53 -5.78 -22.41
CA ALA A 88 -7.24 -7.12 -22.93
C ALA A 88 -5.82 -7.49 -22.53
N VAL A 89 -5.68 -8.38 -21.55
CA VAL A 89 -4.40 -8.90 -21.10
C VAL A 89 -3.78 -9.76 -22.20
N LYS A 90 -2.48 -9.60 -22.38
CA LYS A 90 -1.69 -10.31 -23.38
C LYS A 90 -0.55 -11.04 -22.70
N TYR A 91 -0.10 -12.12 -23.32
CA TYR A 91 1.17 -12.73 -22.95
C TYR A 91 2.29 -11.69 -22.91
N GLY A 92 3.10 -11.70 -21.85
CA GLY A 92 4.18 -10.76 -21.63
C GLY A 92 3.83 -9.63 -20.64
N THR A 93 4.43 -8.46 -20.86
CA THR A 93 4.32 -7.32 -19.94
C THR A 93 3.06 -6.51 -20.23
N ASN A 94 2.21 -6.37 -19.20
CA ASN A 94 0.99 -5.57 -19.24
C ASN A 94 1.12 -4.39 -18.27
N LYS A 95 0.63 -3.23 -18.69
CA LYS A 95 0.58 -2.01 -17.88
C LYS A 95 -0.88 -1.75 -17.50
N LEU A 96 -1.17 -1.74 -16.21
CA LEU A 96 -2.53 -1.64 -15.67
C LEU A 96 -2.66 -0.37 -14.81
N SER A 97 -3.83 0.27 -14.80
CA SER A 97 -4.10 1.52 -14.06
C SER A 97 -5.37 1.42 -13.20
N ILE A 98 -5.22 0.88 -12.00
CA ILE A 98 -6.35 0.39 -11.19
C ILE A 98 -6.91 1.54 -10.35
N PRO A 99 -8.22 1.86 -10.46
CA PRO A 99 -8.83 2.96 -9.72
C PRO A 99 -8.97 2.64 -8.21
N LEU A 100 -8.72 3.66 -7.39
CA LEU A 100 -8.75 3.64 -5.91
C LEU A 100 -9.83 4.56 -5.32
N ASN A 101 -10.75 5.05 -6.15
CA ASN A 101 -11.68 6.16 -5.87
C ASN A 101 -12.56 5.94 -4.62
N ASN A 102 -12.74 4.69 -4.17
CA ASN A 102 -13.59 4.33 -3.02
C ASN A 102 -12.79 4.01 -1.76
N LEU A 103 -11.47 4.24 -1.76
CA LEU A 103 -10.59 3.93 -0.63
C LEU A 103 -10.24 5.20 0.13
N SER A 104 -10.45 5.17 1.44
CA SER A 104 -9.90 6.16 2.37
C SER A 104 -8.37 6.07 2.44
N SER A 105 -7.71 7.04 3.09
CA SER A 105 -6.30 6.88 3.46
C SER A 105 -6.10 5.63 4.32
N GLY A 106 -5.07 4.85 4.04
CA GLY A 106 -4.81 3.60 4.75
C GLY A 106 -3.88 2.64 4.00
N ILE A 107 -3.52 1.55 4.68
CA ILE A 107 -2.71 0.47 4.10
C ILE A 107 -3.62 -0.62 3.54
N TYR A 108 -3.32 -1.05 2.32
CA TYR A 108 -4.10 -2.00 1.55
C TYR A 108 -3.20 -3.02 0.85
N THR A 109 -3.79 -4.14 0.45
CA THR A 109 -3.16 -5.14 -0.42
C THR A 109 -4.01 -5.30 -1.66
N LEU A 110 -3.42 -5.04 -2.83
CA LEU A 110 -3.96 -5.41 -4.13
C LEU A 110 -3.57 -6.87 -4.42
N GLU A 111 -4.55 -7.67 -4.83
CA GLU A 111 -4.40 -9.01 -5.40
C GLU A 111 -4.93 -8.98 -6.83
N VAL A 112 -4.14 -9.49 -7.77
CA VAL A 112 -4.50 -9.65 -9.18
C VAL A 112 -4.44 -11.13 -9.53
N ILE A 113 -5.51 -11.67 -10.10
CA ILE A 113 -5.66 -13.09 -10.41
C ILE A 113 -5.95 -13.24 -11.91
N ASN A 114 -5.23 -14.15 -12.57
CA ASN A 114 -5.50 -14.49 -13.98
C ASN A 114 -6.40 -15.73 -14.13
N GLU A 115 -6.75 -16.08 -15.37
CA GLU A 115 -7.58 -17.24 -15.70
C GLU A 115 -7.03 -18.60 -15.20
N LYS A 116 -5.72 -18.68 -14.90
CA LYS A 116 -5.09 -19.89 -14.33
C LYS A 116 -5.12 -19.91 -12.79
N GLY A 117 -5.71 -18.90 -12.15
CA GLY A 117 -5.72 -18.75 -10.71
C GLY A 117 -4.37 -18.32 -10.12
N VAL A 118 -3.43 -17.87 -10.96
CA VAL A 118 -2.13 -17.35 -10.51
C VAL A 118 -2.33 -15.95 -9.95
N LYS A 119 -1.79 -15.73 -8.75
CA LYS A 119 -1.99 -14.50 -7.99
C LYS A 119 -0.71 -13.67 -7.98
N LYS A 120 -0.89 -12.36 -8.09
CA LYS A 120 0.16 -11.36 -7.90
C LYS A 120 -0.31 -10.29 -6.92
N TYR A 121 0.62 -9.69 -6.20
CA TYR A 121 0.30 -8.82 -5.08
C TYR A 121 1.07 -7.50 -5.10
N LEU A 122 0.47 -6.51 -4.45
CA LEU A 122 1.12 -5.26 -4.08
C LEU A 122 0.52 -4.70 -2.79
N THR A 123 1.36 -4.49 -1.78
CA THR A 123 0.98 -3.75 -0.58
C THR A 123 1.24 -2.25 -0.80
N PHE A 124 0.26 -1.41 -0.51
CA PHE A 124 0.36 0.04 -0.71
C PHE A 124 -0.28 0.84 0.42
N LEU A 125 0.22 2.05 0.63
CA LEU A 125 -0.36 3.07 1.50
C LEU A 125 -1.01 4.12 0.59
N LYS A 126 -2.33 4.25 0.63
CA LYS A 126 -3.03 5.39 0.02
C LYS A 126 -2.95 6.57 0.99
N SER A 127 -2.35 7.67 0.55
CA SER A 127 -2.43 8.96 1.22
C SER A 127 -3.28 9.88 0.36
N VAL A 128 -4.42 10.31 0.88
CA VAL A 128 -5.21 11.41 0.30
C VAL A 128 -4.44 12.71 0.43
#